data_AF-A0AAU6QXV1-F1
#
_entry.id   AF-A0AAU6QXV1-F1
#
_cell.length_a   1.000
_cell.length_b   1.000
_cell.length_c   1.000
_cell.angle_alpha   90.00
_cell.angle_beta   90.00
_cell.angle_gamma   90.00
#
_symmetry.space_group_name_H-M   'P 1'
#
loop_
_entity.id
_entity.type
_entity.pdbx_description
1 polymer ?
#
loop_
_entity_poly.entity_id
_entity_poly.type
_entity_poly.pdbx_seq_one_letter_code
_entity_poly.pdbx_strand_id
1 'polypeptide(L)'
;MSVYTVLHGEEVFLERWSIRESDRGTRHFVGFDIRRGDGRVSTPINEFDPATRTGKTENGSRYQLIGRAGHDSDAEYVWRIAIRAWGIGSWTDVTAELVPNWRQGLLLASGDGDEDAESGEPEDGMI
;
A
#
# COMPACT_ATOMS: atom_id res chain seq x y z
N MET A 1 -16.68 20.61 -23.95
CA MET A 1 -15.68 20.46 -22.88
C MET A 1 -16.33 19.67 -21.76
N SER A 2 -16.13 18.35 -21.74
CA SER A 2 -16.74 17.47 -20.75
C SER A 2 -15.92 17.61 -19.46
N VAL A 3 -16.55 18.10 -18.40
CA VAL A 3 -15.92 18.27 -17.09
C VAL A 3 -15.82 16.87 -16.50
N TYR A 4 -14.62 16.30 -16.47
CA TYR A 4 -14.39 15.00 -15.84
C TYR A 4 -14.81 15.11 -14.38
N THR A 5 -15.88 14.40 -14.03
CA THR A 5 -16.21 14.11 -12.64
C THR A 5 -15.02 13.36 -12.06
N VAL A 6 -14.14 14.08 -11.37
CA VAL A 6 -13.08 13.48 -10.56
C VAL A 6 -13.81 12.59 -9.56
N LEU A 7 -13.73 11.27 -9.75
CA LEU A 7 -14.14 10.33 -8.72
C LEU A 7 -13.41 10.77 -7.45
N HIS A 8 -14.15 11.16 -6.42
CA HIS A 8 -13.64 11.71 -5.15
C HIS A 8 -12.91 10.64 -4.30
N GLY A 9 -12.10 9.80 -4.93
CA GLY A 9 -11.25 8.82 -4.27
C GLY A 9 -9.96 9.48 -3.79
N GLU A 10 -9.59 9.20 -2.55
CA GLU A 10 -8.27 9.59 -2.02
C GLU A 10 -7.21 8.58 -2.48
N GLU A 11 -5.99 9.04 -2.73
CA GLU A 11 -4.84 8.19 -2.97
C GLU A 11 -4.06 7.96 -1.67
N VAL A 12 -3.98 6.70 -1.25
CA VAL A 12 -3.50 6.28 0.06
C VAL A 12 -2.35 5.30 -0.09
N PHE A 13 -1.26 5.53 0.65
CA PHE A 13 -0.06 4.70 0.59
C PHE A 13 0.12 4.02 1.95
N LEU A 14 0.09 2.69 1.96
CA LEU A 14 0.18 1.93 3.19
C LEU A 14 1.52 1.21 3.33
N GLU A 15 2.10 1.33 4.53
CA GLU A 15 3.13 0.46 5.05
C GLU A 15 2.61 -0.40 6.20
N ARG A 16 3.36 -1.46 6.55
CA ARG A 16 3.01 -2.37 7.66
C ARG A 16 1.55 -2.79 7.56
N TRP A 17 1.19 -3.20 6.36
CA TRP A 17 -0.19 -3.39 5.95
C TRP A 17 -0.60 -4.86 6.08
N SER A 18 -1.90 -5.10 6.15
CA SER A 18 -2.52 -6.40 5.94
C SER A 18 -3.87 -6.26 5.23
N ILE A 19 -4.30 -7.34 4.57
CA ILE A 19 -5.63 -7.46 3.96
C ILE A 19 -6.44 -8.40 4.84
N ARG A 20 -7.55 -7.89 5.39
CA ARG A 20 -8.41 -8.63 6.30
C ARG A 20 -9.74 -8.92 5.65
N GLU A 21 -10.14 -10.19 5.67
CA GLU A 21 -11.45 -10.63 5.20
C GLU A 21 -12.39 -10.79 6.39
N SER A 22 -13.56 -10.17 6.32
CA SER A 22 -14.62 -10.28 7.34
C SER A 22 -15.41 -11.58 7.20
N ASP A 23 -16.17 -11.92 8.22
CA ASP A 23 -17.20 -12.98 8.20
C ASP A 23 -18.29 -12.80 7.12
N ARG A 24 -18.38 -11.61 6.52
CA ARG A 24 -19.28 -11.31 5.40
C ARG A 24 -18.59 -11.43 4.03
N GLY A 25 -17.33 -11.85 4.00
CA GLY A 25 -16.52 -11.95 2.78
C GLY A 25 -16.04 -10.61 2.24
N THR A 26 -16.22 -9.50 2.97
CA THR A 26 -15.69 -8.20 2.57
C THR A 26 -14.23 -8.09 2.96
N ARG A 27 -13.40 -7.57 2.06
CA ARG A 27 -11.97 -7.39 2.31
C ARG A 27 -11.66 -5.93 2.59
N HIS A 28 -10.72 -5.68 3.48
CA HIS A 28 -10.33 -4.35 3.90
C HIS A 28 -8.81 -4.24 3.99
N PHE A 29 -8.26 -3.11 3.53
CA PHE A 29 -6.87 -2.76 3.77
C PHE A 29 -6.75 -2.17 5.17
N VAL A 30 -5.75 -2.65 5.91
CA VAL A 30 -5.37 -2.12 7.23
C VAL A 30 -3.88 -1.84 7.20
N GLY A 31 -3.43 -0.68 7.65
CA GLY A 31 -2.01 -0.37 7.69
C GLY A 31 -1.73 1.05 8.15
N PHE A 32 -0.46 1.46 8.08
CA PHE A 32 -0.03 2.80 8.41
C PHE A 32 0.02 3.66 7.15
N ASP A 33 -0.74 4.77 7.13
CA ASP A 33 -0.73 5.74 6.05
C ASP A 33 0.52 6.62 6.16
N ILE A 34 1.48 6.42 5.26
CA ILE A 34 2.75 7.17 5.31
C ILE A 34 2.60 8.65 4.99
N ARG A 35 1.52 9.07 4.31
CA ARG A 35 1.32 10.48 3.96
C ARG A 35 0.72 11.25 5.12
N ARG A 36 -0.18 10.61 5.87
CA ARG A 36 -0.88 11.23 7.01
C ARG A 36 -0.21 10.95 8.35
N GLY A 37 0.57 9.88 8.42
CA GLY A 37 1.28 9.46 9.62
C GLY A 37 0.38 8.81 10.66
N ASP A 38 -0.70 8.14 10.24
CA ASP A 38 -1.67 7.51 11.13
C ASP A 38 -2.08 6.10 10.69
N GLY A 39 -2.63 5.34 11.63
CA GLY A 39 -3.26 4.05 11.35
C GLY A 39 -4.53 4.24 10.52
N ARG A 40 -4.71 3.42 9.48
CA ARG A 40 -5.81 3.55 8.54
C ARG A 40 -6.45 2.21 8.20
N VAL A 41 -7.77 2.25 8.06
CA VAL A 41 -8.61 1.14 7.55
C VAL A 41 -9.37 1.62 6.32
N SER A 42 -9.48 0.77 5.31
CA SER A 42 -10.27 1.06 4.12
C SER A 42 -11.73 0.60 4.26
N THR A 43 -12.63 1.22 3.50
CA THR A 43 -13.92 0.61 3.15
C THR A 43 -13.70 -0.67 2.34
N PRO A 44 -14.76 -1.49 2.09
CA PRO A 44 -14.59 -2.73 1.35
C PRO A 44 -13.84 -2.53 0.03
N ILE A 45 -12.94 -3.45 -0.25
CA ILE A 45 -12.15 -3.50 -1.46
C ILE A 45 -13.04 -3.98 -2.60
N ASN A 46 -13.13 -3.18 -3.66
CA ASN A 46 -13.86 -3.51 -4.87
C ASN A 46 -12.95 -4.20 -5.91
N GLU A 47 -11.72 -3.69 -6.06
CA GLU A 47 -10.72 -4.21 -7.00
C GLU A 47 -9.36 -4.29 -6.29
N PHE A 48 -8.61 -5.36 -6.50
CA PHE A 48 -7.24 -5.48 -6.02
C PHE A 48 -6.37 -6.21 -7.04
N ASP A 49 -5.26 -5.59 -7.40
CA ASP A 49 -4.21 -6.18 -8.20
C ASP A 49 -2.99 -6.51 -7.31
N PRO A 50 -2.71 -7.79 -7.06
CA PRO A 50 -1.59 -8.21 -6.21
C PRO A 50 -0.22 -8.01 -6.87
N ALA A 51 -0.14 -7.89 -8.20
CA ALA A 51 1.12 -7.68 -8.92
C ALA A 51 1.61 -6.24 -8.72
N THR A 52 0.73 -5.27 -8.90
CA THR A 52 1.01 -3.84 -8.65
C THR A 52 0.74 -3.42 -7.21
N ARG A 53 0.23 -4.33 -6.38
CA ARG A 53 -0.20 -4.12 -4.99
C ARG A 53 -1.08 -2.87 -4.84
N THR A 54 -1.99 -2.71 -5.79
CA THR A 54 -2.87 -1.55 -5.86
C THR A 54 -4.31 -2.02 -5.81
N GLY A 55 -5.14 -1.33 -5.03
CA GLY A 55 -6.56 -1.61 -4.95
C GLY A 55 -7.43 -0.37 -4.99
N LYS A 56 -8.71 -0.57 -5.30
CA LYS A 56 -9.75 0.45 -5.19
C LYS A 56 -10.81 -0.02 -4.22
N THR A 57 -11.32 0.90 -3.43
CA THR A 57 -12.41 0.64 -2.50
C THR A 57 -13.75 1.05 -3.09
N GLU A 58 -14.84 0.61 -2.47
CA GLU A 58 -16.21 0.97 -2.87
C GLU A 58 -16.45 2.49 -2.91
N ASN A 59 -15.75 3.28 -2.08
CA ASN A 59 -15.87 4.73 -2.08
C ASN A 59 -15.00 5.42 -3.16
N GLY A 60 -14.33 4.63 -4.01
CA GLY A 60 -13.48 5.13 -5.09
C GLY A 60 -12.04 5.46 -4.69
N SER A 61 -11.67 5.36 -3.41
CA SER A 61 -10.29 5.58 -2.96
C SER A 61 -9.33 4.53 -3.52
N ARG A 62 -8.14 4.97 -3.93
CA ARG A 62 -7.07 4.11 -4.44
C ARG A 62 -6.02 3.90 -3.35
N TYR A 63 -5.71 2.65 -3.07
CA TYR A 63 -4.72 2.24 -2.09
C TYR A 63 -3.53 1.58 -2.79
N GLN A 64 -2.32 1.97 -2.40
CA GLN A 64 -1.08 1.35 -2.86
C GLN A 64 -0.29 0.80 -1.68
N LEU A 65 0.04 -0.48 -1.73
CA LEU A 65 0.73 -1.20 -0.64
C LEU A 65 2.23 -1.26 -0.95
N ILE A 66 2.94 -0.24 -0.49
CA ILE A 66 4.35 0.00 -0.83
C ILE A 66 5.31 -0.70 0.13
N GLY A 67 4.98 -0.74 1.43
CA GLY A 67 5.87 -1.32 2.44
C GLY A 67 5.83 -2.85 2.49
N ARG A 68 6.60 -3.41 3.43
CA ARG A 68 6.37 -4.80 3.86
C ARG A 68 5.01 -4.91 4.54
N ALA A 69 4.30 -6.00 4.30
CA ALA A 69 3.16 -6.34 5.12
C ALA A 69 3.63 -6.62 6.57
N GLY A 70 2.77 -6.33 7.53
CA GLY A 70 3.14 -6.48 8.93
C GLY A 70 2.11 -5.87 9.88
N HIS A 71 2.49 -5.86 11.15
CA HIS A 71 1.69 -5.30 12.23
C HIS A 71 2.07 -3.86 12.50
N ASP A 72 1.07 -3.03 12.76
CA ASP A 72 1.22 -1.65 13.21
C ASP A 72 0.16 -1.36 14.28
N SER A 73 0.59 -0.79 15.42
CA SER A 73 -0.27 -0.59 16.58
C SER A 73 -1.41 0.40 16.33
N ASP A 74 -1.17 1.43 15.52
CA ASP A 74 -2.17 2.44 15.22
C ASP A 74 -3.18 1.88 14.23
N ALA A 75 -2.70 1.12 13.25
CA ALA A 75 -3.56 0.40 12.31
C ALA A 75 -4.47 -0.61 13.03
N GLU A 76 -3.95 -1.38 14.00
CA GLU A 76 -4.78 -2.27 14.82
C GLU A 76 -5.82 -1.53 15.65
N TYR A 77 -5.43 -0.39 16.22
CA TYR A 77 -6.33 0.42 17.04
C TYR A 77 -7.54 0.86 16.21
N VAL A 78 -7.28 1.38 15.00
CA VAL A 78 -8.33 1.83 14.07
C VAL A 78 -9.14 0.65 13.55
N TRP A 79 -8.52 -0.48 13.22
CA TRP A 79 -9.24 -1.71 12.84
C TRP A 79 -10.22 -2.16 13.92
N ARG A 80 -9.79 -2.19 15.18
CA ARG A 80 -10.64 -2.61 16.31
C ARG A 80 -11.87 -1.70 16.48
N ILE A 81 -11.74 -0.42 16.19
CA ILE A 81 -12.87 0.51 16.20
C ILE A 81 -13.80 0.23 15.00
N ALA A 82 -13.22 0.03 13.82
CA ALA A 82 -13.97 -0.21 12.60
C ALA A 82 -14.81 -1.50 12.65
N ILE A 83 -14.25 -2.62 13.11
CA ILE A 83 -15.01 -3.87 13.24
C ILE A 83 -16.19 -3.76 14.21
N ARG A 84 -16.08 -2.92 15.25
CA ARG A 84 -17.19 -2.63 16.17
C ARG A 84 -18.25 -1.77 15.51
N ALA A 85 -17.83 -0.72 14.80
CA ALA A 85 -18.74 0.17 14.09
C ALA A 85 -19.51 -0.53 12.95
N TRP A 86 -18.85 -1.46 12.26
CA TRP A 86 -19.43 -2.23 11.15
C TRP A 86 -20.07 -3.56 11.59
N GLY A 87 -19.96 -3.90 12.87
CA GLY A 87 -20.49 -5.15 13.43
C GLY A 87 -19.89 -6.40 12.78
N ILE A 88 -18.59 -6.40 12.52
CA ILE A 88 -17.84 -7.57 12.03
C ILE A 88 -17.51 -8.45 13.24
N GLY A 89 -18.01 -9.69 13.26
CA GLY A 89 -17.87 -10.60 14.41
C GLY A 89 -16.57 -11.38 14.39
N SER A 90 -16.11 -11.77 13.20
CA SER A 90 -14.81 -12.42 13.01
C SER A 90 -14.16 -11.98 11.70
N TRP A 91 -12.84 -12.12 11.63
CA TRP A 91 -12.05 -11.78 10.47
C TRP A 91 -10.79 -12.63 10.41
N THR A 92 -10.23 -12.77 9.21
CA THR A 92 -8.98 -13.51 8.96
C THR A 92 -8.02 -12.63 8.16
N ASP A 93 -6.73 -12.76 8.43
CA ASP A 93 -5.68 -12.14 7.61
C ASP A 93 -5.43 -13.00 6.36
N VAL A 94 -5.81 -12.48 5.19
CA VAL A 94 -5.67 -13.14 3.89
C VAL A 94 -4.49 -12.59 3.09
N THR A 95 -3.60 -11.81 3.73
CA THR A 95 -2.45 -11.17 3.08
C THR A 95 -1.57 -12.18 2.35
N ALA A 96 -1.25 -13.29 3.01
CA ALA A 96 -0.35 -14.31 2.45
C ALA A 96 -0.98 -15.06 1.26
N GLU A 97 -2.30 -15.17 1.23
CA GLU A 97 -3.05 -15.83 0.15
C GLU A 97 -3.13 -14.93 -1.09
N LEU A 98 -3.32 -13.62 -0.88
CA LEU A 98 -3.51 -12.66 -1.97
C LEU A 98 -2.18 -12.14 -2.53
N VAL A 99 -1.15 -12.01 -1.70
CA VAL A 99 0.14 -11.42 -2.12
C VAL A 99 1.27 -12.38 -1.74
N PRO A 100 1.76 -13.23 -2.66
CA PRO A 100 2.78 -14.24 -2.36
C PRO A 100 4.08 -13.64 -1.78
N ASN A 101 4.46 -12.45 -2.24
CA ASN A 101 5.70 -11.75 -1.84
C ASN A 101 5.48 -10.67 -0.78
N TRP A 102 4.44 -10.81 0.06
CA TRP A 102 4.01 -9.81 1.04
C TRP A 102 5.10 -9.33 2.01
N ARG A 103 6.12 -10.16 2.28
CA ARG A 103 7.25 -9.80 3.17
C ARG A 103 8.26 -8.84 2.54
N GLN A 104 8.32 -8.78 1.22
CA GLN A 104 9.20 -7.86 0.51
C GLN A 104 8.47 -6.53 0.35
N GLY A 105 9.11 -5.41 0.70
CA GLY A 105 8.61 -4.11 0.29
C GLY A 105 8.52 -4.05 -1.23
N LEU A 106 7.51 -3.34 -1.76
CA LEU A 106 7.56 -2.95 -3.15
C LEU A 106 8.71 -1.94 -3.21
N LEU A 107 9.85 -2.35 -3.78
CA LEU A 107 10.86 -1.40 -4.22
C LEU A 107 10.10 -0.49 -5.18
N LEU A 108 9.72 0.70 -4.72
CA LEU A 108 9.45 1.80 -5.63
C LEU A 108 10.71 1.82 -6.49
N ALA A 109 10.57 1.45 -7.76
CA ALA A 109 11.65 1.60 -8.71
C ALA A 109 11.93 3.11 -8.74
N SER A 110 12.83 3.55 -7.87
CA SER A 110 13.64 4.73 -8.10
C SER A 110 14.16 4.55 -9.51
N GLY A 111 13.85 5.49 -10.38
CA GLY A 111 14.09 5.39 -11.82
C GLY A 111 15.47 4.82 -12.13
N ASP A 112 15.48 3.92 -13.12
CA ASP A 112 16.67 3.43 -13.79
C ASP A 112 17.63 4.58 -14.16
N GLY A 113 18.92 4.32 -13.95
CA GLY A 113 20.01 4.75 -14.82
C GLY A 113 20.43 6.23 -14.76
N ASP A 114 21.61 6.47 -14.21
CA ASP A 114 22.71 6.94 -15.06
C ASP A 114 24.03 6.42 -14.49
N GLU A 115 24.54 5.39 -15.18
CA GLU A 115 25.93 4.98 -15.15
C GLU A 115 26.74 6.04 -15.90
N ASP A 116 27.27 7.05 -15.19
CA ASP A 116 28.41 7.82 -15.70
C ASP A 116 29.69 7.18 -15.16
N ALA A 117 30.08 6.09 -15.83
CA ALA A 117 31.47 5.71 -15.92
C ALA A 117 32.19 6.64 -16.92
N GLU A 118 33.47 6.93 -16.64
CA GLU A 118 34.45 7.68 -17.46
C GLU A 118 34.52 9.19 -17.16
N SER A 119 35.57 9.72 -16.56
CA SER A 119 36.96 9.60 -17.01
C SER A 119 37.94 9.40 -15.86
N GLY A 120 38.82 8.42 -16.02
CA GLY A 120 40.05 8.32 -15.25
C GLY A 120 40.99 9.47 -15.58
N GLU A 121 41.55 10.07 -14.54
CA GLU A 121 42.77 10.86 -14.65
C GLU A 121 43.94 9.90 -14.91
N PRO A 122 44.80 10.15 -15.90
CA PRO A 122 46.20 9.82 -15.79
C PRO A 122 46.96 11.07 -15.33
N GLU A 123 47.30 11.08 -14.06
CA GLU A 123 48.49 11.77 -13.56
C GLU A 123 49.70 10.98 -14.11
N ASP A 124 50.47 11.55 -15.05
CA ASP A 124 51.94 11.48 -15.09
C ASP A 124 52.50 12.15 -16.36
N GLY A 125 53.62 12.89 -16.25
CA GLY A 125 54.53 13.06 -17.38
C GLY A 125 54.85 14.49 -17.84
N MET A 126 55.55 15.24 -16.97
CA MET A 126 56.76 16.04 -17.31
C MET A 126 57.26 15.89 -18.75
N ILE A 127 57.30 16.98 -19.56
CA ILE A 127 58.49 17.68 -20.14
C ILE A 127 58.07 19.08 -20.61
#